data_AF-A0A5N8VH80-F1
#
_entry.id   AF-A0A5N8VH80-F1
#
_cell.length_a   1.000
_cell.length_b   1.000
_cell.length_c   1.000
_cell.angle_alpha   90.00
_cell.angle_beta   90.00
_cell.angle_gamma   90.00
#
_symmetry.space_group_name_H-M   'P 1'
#
loop_
_entity.id
_entity.type
_entity.pdbx_description
1 polymer ?
#
loop_
_entity_poly.entity_id
_entity_poly.type
_entity_poly.pdbx_seq_one_letter_code
_entity_poly.pdbx_strand_id
1 'polypeptide(L)'
;MHDDSTSQQAVDFLLGLVENKIARRVRRRIGLSRPDRSPEAQRRLLSRWTWPPVPASMLLWALEEDDSELNTVVWRHLPANDGIRRAIVRGVPFGPGRTEPVPVAPTLRGQEPPVPESFTRLGLVGALRTVASMEQGRAAASMVVERPDWQEVADADGERPLPGYARWALSVRPDCPPALRAGFGTHRKFTHRVRQAGILSGPAEYATEHGPAARALGLLSLGHTLFPARLAAAQDALRPLVRDHLGESEEAWAVLAQLMPTFHGTAPELVVTAGAIA
;
A
#
# COMPACT_ATOMS: atom_id res chain seq x y z
N MET A 1 -11.21 -15.80 -17.62
CA MET A 1 -10.64 -16.97 -16.92
C MET A 1 -9.47 -16.54 -16.00
N HIS A 2 -9.68 -15.52 -15.14
CA HIS A 2 -8.64 -14.94 -14.27
C HIS A 2 -9.16 -14.50 -12.88
N ASP A 3 -10.42 -14.79 -12.52
CA ASP A 3 -11.06 -14.26 -11.29
C ASP A 3 -11.05 -15.23 -10.10
N ASP A 4 -10.89 -16.54 -10.34
CA ASP A 4 -10.92 -17.54 -9.26
C ASP A 4 -9.75 -17.37 -8.30
N SER A 5 -8.55 -17.05 -8.80
CA SER A 5 -7.36 -16.90 -7.95
C SER A 5 -7.51 -15.76 -6.93
N THR A 6 -8.02 -14.61 -7.35
CA THR A 6 -8.24 -13.45 -6.47
C THR A 6 -9.31 -13.74 -5.42
N SER A 7 -10.40 -14.38 -5.82
CA SER A 7 -11.48 -14.76 -4.92
C SER A 7 -11.02 -15.80 -3.89
N GLN A 8 -10.24 -16.79 -4.31
CA GLN A 8 -9.65 -17.78 -3.41
C GLN A 8 -8.70 -17.13 -2.40
N GLN A 9 -7.81 -16.23 -2.86
CA GLN A 9 -6.92 -15.45 -2.00
C GLN A 9 -7.68 -14.60 -0.97
N ALA A 10 -8.78 -13.97 -1.39
CA ALA A 10 -9.64 -13.19 -0.53
C ALA A 10 -10.29 -14.03 0.58
N VAL A 11 -10.85 -15.19 0.22
CA VAL A 11 -11.42 -16.13 1.20
C VAL A 11 -10.33 -16.66 2.13
N ASP A 12 -9.16 -17.01 1.61
CA ASP A 12 -8.03 -17.51 2.41
C ASP A 12 -7.52 -16.49 3.41
N PHE A 13 -7.52 -15.20 3.06
CA PHE A 13 -7.18 -14.12 3.98
C PHE A 13 -8.14 -14.11 5.18
N LEU A 14 -9.46 -14.14 4.94
CA LEU A 14 -10.47 -14.16 6.01
C LEU A 14 -10.40 -15.44 6.85
N LEU A 15 -10.13 -16.59 6.23
CA LEU A 15 -9.90 -17.85 6.94
C LEU A 15 -8.64 -17.82 7.82
N GLY A 16 -7.71 -16.90 7.58
CA GLY A 16 -6.58 -16.63 8.46
C GLY A 16 -6.97 -15.91 9.76
N LEU A 17 -8.20 -15.39 9.86
CA LEU A 17 -8.69 -14.65 11.04
C LEU A 17 -9.40 -15.54 12.06
N VAL A 18 -9.70 -16.79 11.71
CA VAL A 18 -10.35 -17.78 12.59
C VAL A 18 -9.37 -18.87 13.03
N GLU A 19 -9.78 -19.66 14.02
CA GLU A 19 -8.96 -20.76 14.50
C GLU A 19 -8.60 -21.76 13.39
N ASN A 20 -7.37 -22.29 13.44
CA ASN A 20 -6.86 -23.25 12.45
C ASN A 20 -7.75 -24.50 12.28
N LYS A 21 -8.50 -24.91 13.31
CA LYS A 21 -9.46 -26.03 13.21
C LYS A 21 -10.65 -25.66 12.33
N ILE A 22 -11.26 -24.49 12.57
CA ILE A 22 -12.38 -23.96 11.79
C ILE A 22 -11.93 -23.74 10.34
N ALA A 23 -10.81 -23.05 10.16
CA ALA A 23 -10.28 -22.73 8.82
C ALA A 23 -10.04 -23.98 7.97
N ARG A 24 -9.52 -25.07 8.55
CA ARG A 24 -9.32 -26.35 7.85
C ARG A 24 -10.64 -27.03 7.47
N ARG A 25 -11.64 -26.96 8.36
CA ARG A 25 -12.96 -27.56 8.13
C ARG A 25 -13.66 -26.85 6.98
N VAL A 26 -13.70 -25.52 7.02
CA VAL A 26 -14.26 -24.69 5.94
C VAL A 26 -13.54 -24.94 4.62
N ARG A 27 -12.20 -24.88 4.56
CA ARG A 27 -11.45 -25.16 3.30
C ARG A 27 -11.85 -26.47 2.64
N ARG A 28 -11.99 -27.55 3.41
CA ARG A 28 -12.45 -28.85 2.87
C ARG A 28 -13.86 -28.77 2.32
N ARG A 29 -14.76 -28.05 2.99
CA ARG A 29 -16.16 -27.89 2.58
C ARG A 29 -16.31 -27.15 1.25
N ILE A 30 -15.55 -26.07 1.05
CA ILE A 30 -15.61 -25.22 -0.14
C ILE A 30 -14.56 -25.56 -1.20
N GLY A 31 -13.81 -26.66 -1.04
CA GLY A 31 -12.85 -27.14 -2.03
C GLY A 31 -11.58 -26.27 -2.18
N LEU A 32 -11.21 -25.49 -1.16
CA LEU A 32 -9.99 -24.67 -1.19
C LEU A 32 -8.76 -25.45 -0.74
N SER A 33 -7.68 -25.31 -1.52
CA SER A 33 -6.34 -25.78 -1.16
C SER A 33 -5.76 -24.93 -0.02
N ARG A 34 -4.77 -25.48 0.71
CA ARG A 34 -4.01 -24.66 1.67
C ARG A 34 -3.07 -23.71 0.91
N PRO A 35 -2.92 -22.46 1.35
CA PRO A 35 -1.93 -21.58 0.78
C PRO A 35 -0.51 -22.11 1.07
N ASP A 36 0.31 -22.20 0.03
CA ASP A 36 1.74 -22.48 0.16
C ASP A 36 2.47 -21.22 0.66
N ARG A 37 2.88 -21.25 1.94
CA ARG A 37 3.62 -20.17 2.61
C ARG A 37 5.11 -20.47 2.73
N SER A 38 5.65 -21.40 1.94
CA SER A 38 7.08 -21.70 1.97
C SER A 38 7.93 -20.49 1.52
N PRO A 39 9.16 -20.35 2.03
CA PRO A 39 10.10 -19.32 1.56
C PRO A 39 10.33 -19.37 0.05
N GLU A 40 10.26 -20.57 -0.54
CA GLU A 40 10.37 -20.79 -1.98
C GLU A 40 9.16 -20.26 -2.75
N ALA A 41 7.95 -20.46 -2.23
CA ALA A 41 6.75 -19.85 -2.79
C ALA A 41 6.81 -18.32 -2.71
N GLN A 42 7.32 -17.78 -1.59
CA GLN A 42 7.52 -16.35 -1.40
C GLN A 42 8.52 -15.78 -2.42
N ARG A 43 9.68 -16.42 -2.60
CA ARG A 43 10.66 -16.00 -3.62
C ARG A 43 10.11 -16.12 -5.03
N ARG A 44 9.38 -17.19 -5.36
CA ARG A 44 8.72 -17.35 -6.67
C ARG A 44 7.74 -16.22 -6.92
N LEU A 45 6.91 -15.90 -5.93
CA LEU A 45 5.94 -14.81 -5.95
C LEU A 45 6.63 -13.47 -6.20
N LEU A 46 7.69 -13.14 -5.46
CA LEU A 46 8.50 -11.92 -5.64
C LEU A 46 9.20 -11.86 -7.01
N SER A 47 9.75 -12.97 -7.49
CA SER A 47 10.52 -13.02 -8.74
C SER A 47 9.69 -12.97 -10.01
N ARG A 48 8.45 -13.50 -9.97
CA ARG A 48 7.52 -13.57 -11.11
C ARG A 48 6.39 -12.57 -11.01
N TRP A 49 6.51 -11.61 -10.09
CA TRP A 49 5.41 -10.73 -9.79
C TRP A 49 5.11 -9.78 -10.96
N THR A 50 3.99 -10.02 -11.64
CA THR A 50 3.34 -9.07 -12.55
C THR A 50 2.15 -8.46 -11.81
N TRP A 51 2.32 -7.26 -11.25
CA TRP A 51 1.33 -6.69 -10.34
C TRP A 51 0.03 -6.32 -11.08
N PRO A 52 -1.16 -6.67 -10.54
CA PRO A 52 -2.33 -5.81 -10.74
C PRO A 52 -2.03 -4.43 -10.13
N PRO A 53 -2.61 -3.33 -10.64
CA PRO A 53 -2.31 -2.00 -10.13
C PRO A 53 -2.65 -1.92 -8.64
N VAL A 54 -1.61 -1.68 -7.82
CA VAL A 54 -1.72 -1.52 -6.38
C VAL A 54 -1.71 -0.06 -5.95
N PRO A 55 -2.36 0.25 -4.82
CA PRO A 55 -2.23 1.56 -4.20
C PRO A 55 -0.76 1.89 -3.87
N ALA A 56 -0.37 3.14 -4.11
CA ALA A 56 0.97 3.62 -3.81
C ALA A 56 1.34 3.46 -2.31
N SER A 57 0.36 3.59 -1.40
CA SER A 57 0.60 3.33 0.03
C SER A 57 0.99 1.89 0.35
N MET A 58 0.51 0.89 -0.40
CA MET A 58 0.94 -0.50 -0.18
C MET A 58 2.39 -0.73 -0.56
N LEU A 59 2.87 -0.04 -1.61
CA LEU A 59 4.27 -0.07 -1.98
C LEU A 59 5.12 0.58 -0.89
N LEU A 60 4.67 1.67 -0.28
CA LEU A 60 5.32 2.23 0.89
C LEU A 60 5.34 1.26 2.07
N TRP A 61 4.23 0.59 2.40
CA TRP A 61 4.21 -0.40 3.48
C TRP A 61 5.24 -1.51 3.27
N ALA A 62 5.48 -1.91 2.01
CA ALA A 62 6.53 -2.88 1.70
C ALA A 62 7.95 -2.31 1.86
N LEU A 63 8.15 -1.03 1.52
CA LEU A 63 9.43 -0.36 1.74
C LEU A 63 9.73 -0.18 3.23
N GLU A 64 8.72 -0.01 4.08
CA GLU A 64 8.87 0.14 5.54
C GLU A 64 9.41 -1.11 6.24
N GLU A 65 9.41 -2.28 5.57
CA GLU A 65 10.11 -3.48 6.05
C GLU A 65 11.64 -3.35 5.96
N ASP A 66 12.14 -2.32 5.24
CA ASP A 66 13.57 -2.04 5.04
C ASP A 66 14.38 -3.25 4.56
N ASP A 67 13.75 -4.09 3.73
CA ASP A 67 14.35 -5.27 3.11
C ASP A 67 14.87 -4.96 1.69
N SER A 68 16.12 -5.32 1.42
CA SER A 68 16.78 -5.00 0.15
C SER A 68 16.21 -5.72 -1.07
N GLU A 69 15.65 -6.93 -0.90
CA GLU A 69 15.02 -7.68 -1.98
C GLU A 69 13.66 -7.07 -2.33
N LEU A 70 12.85 -6.75 -1.31
CA LEU A 70 11.57 -6.05 -1.48
C LEU A 70 11.77 -4.67 -2.11
N ASN A 71 12.76 -3.90 -1.66
CA ASN A 71 13.09 -2.60 -2.25
C ASN A 71 13.39 -2.72 -3.75
N THR A 72 14.07 -3.79 -4.16
CA THR A 72 14.35 -4.05 -5.59
C THR A 72 13.09 -4.35 -6.39
N VAL A 73 12.15 -5.10 -5.81
CA VAL A 73 10.85 -5.37 -6.43
C VAL A 73 10.05 -4.07 -6.55
N VAL A 74 9.93 -3.30 -5.47
CA VAL A 74 9.17 -2.04 -5.45
C VAL A 74 9.74 -1.01 -6.41
N TRP A 75 11.08 -0.90 -6.51
CA TRP A 75 11.75 0.02 -7.43
C TRP A 75 11.31 -0.19 -8.89
N ARG A 76 11.11 -1.44 -9.32
CA ARG A 76 10.63 -1.77 -10.69
C ARG A 76 9.18 -1.34 -10.94
N HIS A 77 8.39 -1.21 -9.87
CA HIS A 77 6.96 -0.91 -9.92
C HIS A 77 6.64 0.58 -9.70
N LEU A 78 7.65 1.41 -9.41
CA LEU A 78 7.51 2.85 -9.19
C LEU A 78 8.20 3.71 -10.27
N PRO A 79 8.03 3.45 -11.59
CA PRO A 79 8.80 4.15 -12.61
C PRO A 79 8.57 5.68 -12.62
N ALA A 80 7.42 6.16 -12.15
CA ALA A 80 7.05 7.57 -12.12
C ALA A 80 7.32 8.28 -10.77
N ASN A 81 7.98 7.63 -9.82
CA ASN A 81 8.27 8.23 -8.50
C ASN A 81 9.78 8.27 -8.24
N ASP A 82 10.44 9.24 -8.85
CA ASP A 82 11.89 9.41 -8.78
C ASP A 82 12.40 9.68 -7.37
N GLY A 83 11.59 10.29 -6.50
CA GLY A 83 11.97 10.53 -5.10
C GLY A 83 12.13 9.23 -4.31
N ILE A 84 11.15 8.33 -4.42
CA ILE A 84 11.24 7.02 -3.76
C ILE A 84 12.34 6.16 -4.40
N ARG A 85 12.48 6.18 -5.74
CA ARG A 85 13.56 5.45 -6.42
C ARG A 85 14.94 5.94 -5.98
N ARG A 86 15.10 7.26 -5.81
CA ARG A 86 16.31 7.87 -5.27
C ARG A 86 16.57 7.44 -3.83
N ALA A 87 15.55 7.46 -2.97
CA ALA A 87 15.65 6.98 -1.58
C ALA A 87 16.12 5.52 -1.51
N ILE A 88 15.54 4.64 -2.34
CA ILE A 88 15.94 3.22 -2.44
C ILE A 88 17.41 3.08 -2.86
N VAL A 89 17.84 3.78 -3.92
CA VAL A 89 19.22 3.68 -4.45
C VAL A 89 20.25 4.26 -3.48
N ARG A 90 19.84 5.23 -2.65
CA ARG A 90 20.67 5.81 -1.58
C ARG A 90 20.65 5.00 -0.28
N GLY A 91 19.82 3.96 -0.18
CA GLY A 91 19.70 3.15 1.03
C GLY A 91 19.02 3.88 2.19
N VAL A 92 18.14 4.84 1.90
CA VAL A 92 17.38 5.56 2.93
C VAL A 92 16.36 4.62 3.57
N PRO A 93 16.32 4.49 4.91
CA PRO A 93 15.33 3.68 5.58
C PRO A 93 13.94 4.33 5.54
N PHE A 94 12.93 3.53 5.25
CA PHE A 94 11.52 3.92 5.27
C PHE A 94 10.85 3.51 6.58
N GLY A 95 11.31 2.42 7.20
CA GLY A 95 10.74 1.87 8.41
C GLY A 95 10.80 2.84 9.60
N PRO A 96 9.82 2.76 10.53
CA PRO A 96 9.84 3.59 11.73
C PRO A 96 11.03 3.23 12.63
N GLY A 97 11.72 4.25 13.15
CA GLY A 97 12.81 4.07 14.13
C GLY A 97 14.18 3.66 13.57
N ARG A 98 14.28 3.14 12.34
CA ARG A 98 15.57 2.82 11.74
C ARG A 98 16.27 4.09 11.25
N THR A 99 17.53 4.23 11.63
CA THR A 99 18.42 5.32 11.17
C THR A 99 19.60 4.80 10.35
N GLU A 100 19.91 3.50 10.46
CA GLU A 100 20.98 2.87 9.71
C GLU A 100 20.57 2.67 8.24
N PRO A 101 21.48 2.93 7.28
CA PRO A 101 21.20 2.69 5.87
C PRO A 101 20.75 1.27 5.57
N VAL A 102 19.84 1.13 4.60
CA VAL A 102 19.38 -0.15 4.07
C VAL A 102 20.37 -0.62 2.99
N PRO A 103 20.83 -1.88 3.03
CA PRO A 103 21.67 -2.43 1.98
C PRO A 103 21.02 -2.27 0.59
N VAL A 104 21.78 -1.74 -0.36
CA VAL A 104 21.30 -1.52 -1.74
C VAL A 104 21.73 -2.69 -2.61
N ALA A 105 20.76 -3.31 -3.28
CA ALA A 105 21.01 -4.42 -4.19
C ALA A 105 22.01 -4.01 -5.29
N PRO A 106 23.00 -4.86 -5.64
CA PRO A 106 24.01 -4.54 -6.65
C PRO A 106 23.42 -4.11 -8.00
N THR A 107 22.27 -4.67 -8.38
CA THR A 107 21.58 -4.34 -9.63
C THR A 107 21.07 -2.91 -9.68
N LEU A 108 20.87 -2.24 -8.54
CA LEU A 108 20.37 -0.86 -8.48
C LEU A 108 21.49 0.19 -8.42
N ARG A 109 22.75 -0.23 -8.28
CA ARG A 109 23.89 0.69 -8.23
C ARG A 109 24.01 1.46 -9.54
N GLY A 110 24.16 2.78 -9.45
CA GLY A 110 24.23 3.67 -10.62
C GLY A 110 22.90 3.89 -11.34
N GLN A 111 21.78 3.36 -10.82
CA GLN A 111 20.44 3.58 -11.38
C GLN A 111 19.68 4.72 -10.68
N GLU A 112 20.41 5.65 -10.07
CA GLU A 112 19.80 6.83 -9.45
C GLU A 112 19.16 7.72 -10.53
N PRO A 113 17.89 8.14 -10.37
CA PRO A 113 17.27 9.07 -11.30
C PRO A 113 18.07 10.39 -11.42
N PRO A 114 18.04 11.09 -12.57
CA PRO A 114 18.76 12.34 -12.74
C PRO A 114 18.29 13.40 -11.74
N VAL A 115 19.20 14.23 -11.24
CA VAL A 115 18.86 15.35 -10.36
C VAL A 115 18.28 16.50 -11.20
N PRO A 116 17.10 17.04 -10.88
CA PRO A 116 16.52 18.15 -11.62
C PRO A 116 17.39 19.41 -11.54
N GLU A 117 17.55 20.11 -12.68
CA GLU A 117 18.35 21.35 -12.75
C GLU A 117 17.84 22.44 -11.79
N SER A 118 16.51 22.53 -11.60
CA SER A 118 15.91 23.49 -10.68
C SER A 118 16.39 23.32 -9.25
N PHE A 119 16.61 22.08 -8.79
CA PHE A 119 17.16 21.79 -7.48
C PHE A 119 18.63 22.21 -7.41
N THR A 120 19.45 21.86 -8.40
CA THR A 120 20.87 22.24 -8.44
C THR A 120 21.06 23.76 -8.40
N ARG A 121 20.16 24.52 -9.04
CA ARG A 121 20.23 25.99 -9.10
C ARG A 121 19.65 26.69 -7.87
N LEU A 122 18.58 26.17 -7.28
CA LEU A 122 17.75 26.90 -6.31
C LEU A 122 17.65 26.22 -4.93
N GLY A 123 18.20 25.02 -4.77
CA GLY A 123 17.95 24.16 -3.61
C GLY A 123 16.51 23.61 -3.59
N LEU A 124 16.18 22.85 -2.53
CA LEU A 124 14.88 22.18 -2.40
C LEU A 124 13.72 23.17 -2.38
N VAL A 125 13.70 24.07 -1.39
CA VAL A 125 12.61 25.03 -1.22
C VAL A 125 12.52 26.00 -2.39
N GLY A 126 13.64 26.46 -2.94
CA GLY A 126 13.66 27.34 -4.11
C GLY A 126 13.08 26.65 -5.35
N ALA A 127 13.42 25.37 -5.58
CA ALA A 127 12.84 24.59 -6.67
C ALA A 127 11.32 24.43 -6.49
N LEU A 128 10.84 24.10 -5.29
CA LEU A 128 9.41 23.96 -4.99
C LEU A 128 8.63 25.28 -5.14
N ARG A 129 9.23 26.41 -4.75
CA ARG A 129 8.59 27.74 -4.84
C ARG A 129 8.45 28.27 -6.27
N THR A 130 9.25 27.78 -7.21
CA THR A 130 9.23 28.23 -8.62
C THR A 130 8.36 27.37 -9.54
N VAL A 131 7.70 26.35 -9.00
CA VAL A 131 6.86 25.43 -9.76
C VAL A 131 5.67 26.14 -10.41
N ALA A 132 5.54 26.03 -11.73
CA ALA A 132 4.43 26.53 -12.53
C ALA A 132 3.63 25.43 -13.24
N SER A 133 4.07 24.17 -13.20
CA SER A 133 3.38 23.03 -13.82
C SER A 133 3.48 21.75 -12.99
N MET A 134 2.68 20.74 -13.33
CA MET A 134 2.73 19.45 -12.65
C MET A 134 4.03 18.67 -12.87
N GLU A 135 4.63 18.81 -14.05
CA GLU A 135 5.92 18.19 -14.35
C GLU A 135 7.02 18.79 -13.48
N GLN A 136 7.08 20.12 -13.40
CA GLN A 136 8.01 20.83 -12.51
C GLN A 136 7.75 20.47 -11.04
N GLY A 137 6.49 20.35 -10.63
CA GLY A 137 6.11 19.94 -9.27
C GLY A 137 6.62 18.55 -8.92
N ARG A 138 6.46 17.57 -9.83
CA ARG A 138 6.99 16.21 -9.65
C ARG A 138 8.51 16.18 -9.63
N ALA A 139 9.15 16.91 -10.53
CA ALA A 139 10.61 17.02 -10.57
C ALA A 139 11.15 17.60 -9.26
N ALA A 140 10.65 18.76 -8.81
CA ALA A 140 11.07 19.37 -7.54
C ALA A 140 10.76 18.45 -6.35
N ALA A 141 9.56 17.87 -6.29
CA ALA A 141 9.18 16.94 -5.23
C ALA A 141 10.08 15.70 -5.20
N SER A 142 10.66 15.24 -6.33
CA SER A 142 11.57 14.08 -6.36
C SER A 142 12.86 14.27 -5.56
N MET A 143 13.15 15.49 -5.12
CA MET A 143 14.31 15.80 -4.27
C MET A 143 13.99 15.80 -2.77
N VAL A 144 12.74 15.53 -2.39
CA VAL A 144 12.39 15.19 -1.01
C VAL A 144 12.66 13.69 -0.84
N VAL A 145 13.73 13.32 -0.14
CA VAL A 145 14.22 11.94 -0.07
C VAL A 145 14.17 11.42 1.36
N GLU A 146 14.61 12.24 2.31
CA GLU A 146 14.80 11.87 3.69
C GLU A 146 13.84 12.61 4.63
N ARG A 147 13.83 12.22 5.90
CA ARG A 147 13.01 12.88 6.93
C ARG A 147 13.34 14.38 7.10
N PRO A 148 14.62 14.81 7.09
CA PRO A 148 14.95 16.24 7.16
C PRO A 148 14.38 17.04 6.00
N ASP A 149 14.34 16.47 4.78
CA ASP A 149 13.76 17.15 3.62
C ASP A 149 12.25 17.40 3.82
N TRP A 150 11.54 16.42 4.39
CA TRP A 150 10.12 16.60 4.73
C TRP A 150 9.90 17.68 5.79
N GLN A 151 10.82 17.82 6.75
CA GLN A 151 10.78 18.89 7.73
C GLN A 151 11.01 20.25 7.07
N GLU A 152 12.02 20.37 6.20
CA GLU A 152 12.30 21.60 5.45
C GLU A 152 11.09 22.02 4.59
N VAL A 153 10.40 21.06 3.97
CA VAL A 153 9.15 21.32 3.23
C VAL A 153 8.03 21.82 4.14
N ALA A 154 7.87 21.19 5.31
CA ALA A 154 6.84 21.59 6.27
C ALA A 154 7.07 23.01 6.80
N ASP A 155 8.32 23.33 7.16
CA ASP A 155 8.72 24.65 7.64
C ASP A 155 8.49 25.70 6.53
N ALA A 156 8.95 25.42 5.31
CA ALA A 156 8.80 26.33 4.19
C ALA A 156 7.34 26.61 3.81
N ASP A 157 6.46 25.60 3.87
CA ASP A 157 5.03 25.76 3.61
C ASP A 157 4.31 26.51 4.74
N GLY A 158 4.74 26.30 5.99
CA GLY A 158 4.25 27.01 7.17
C GLY A 158 4.62 28.49 7.18
N GLU A 159 5.84 28.84 6.76
CA GLU A 159 6.27 30.23 6.58
C GLU A 159 5.50 30.93 5.46
N ARG A 160 5.42 30.27 4.30
CA ARG A 160 4.73 30.78 3.13
C ARG A 160 4.20 29.61 2.31
N PRO A 161 2.87 29.51 2.10
CA PRO A 161 2.26 28.47 1.30
C PRO A 161 2.99 28.19 -0.03
N LEU A 162 3.38 26.93 -0.23
CA LEU A 162 3.96 26.48 -1.49
C LEU A 162 2.92 26.58 -2.63
N PRO A 163 3.38 26.75 -3.89
CA PRO A 163 2.49 26.77 -5.04
C PRO A 163 1.62 25.51 -5.14
N GLY A 164 0.40 25.65 -5.67
CA GLY A 164 -0.58 24.56 -5.71
C GLY A 164 -0.10 23.28 -6.42
N TYR A 165 0.71 23.41 -7.48
CA TYR A 165 1.30 22.25 -8.15
C TYR A 165 2.38 21.55 -7.31
N ALA A 166 3.16 22.29 -6.53
CA ALA A 166 4.14 21.71 -5.60
C ALA A 166 3.41 20.96 -4.47
N ARG A 167 2.43 21.60 -3.83
CA ARG A 167 1.58 20.97 -2.80
C ARG A 167 0.90 19.72 -3.32
N TRP A 168 0.36 19.77 -4.55
CA TRP A 168 -0.28 18.60 -5.15
C TRP A 168 0.72 17.47 -5.41
N ALA A 169 1.88 17.76 -6.02
CA ALA A 169 2.93 16.77 -6.27
C ALA A 169 3.45 16.10 -4.98
N LEU A 170 3.58 16.87 -3.89
CA LEU A 170 3.95 16.35 -2.57
C LEU A 170 2.83 15.54 -1.93
N SER A 171 1.57 15.98 -2.05
CA SER A 171 0.43 15.31 -1.40
C SER A 171 0.14 13.89 -1.91
N VAL A 172 0.44 13.62 -3.19
CA VAL A 172 0.24 12.30 -3.83
C VAL A 172 1.41 11.36 -3.66
N ARG A 173 2.47 11.80 -2.97
CA ARG A 173 3.54 10.90 -2.57
C ARG A 173 3.06 10.06 -1.38
N PRO A 174 3.25 8.73 -1.42
CA PRO A 174 2.81 7.88 -0.33
C PRO A 174 3.58 8.17 0.95
N ASP A 175 4.86 8.56 0.85
CA ASP A 175 5.74 8.88 1.97
C ASP A 175 5.59 10.31 2.51
N CYS A 176 4.66 11.11 1.96
CA CYS A 176 4.33 12.41 2.53
C CYS A 176 3.72 12.24 3.94
N PRO A 177 4.26 12.92 4.97
CA PRO A 177 3.73 12.83 6.34
C PRO A 177 2.24 13.18 6.39
N PRO A 178 1.38 12.40 7.08
CA PRO A 178 -0.06 12.65 7.13
C PRO A 178 -0.44 14.05 7.61
N ALA A 179 0.25 14.57 8.63
CA ALA A 179 0.02 15.91 9.15
C ALA A 179 0.31 17.01 8.11
N LEU A 180 1.43 16.88 7.39
CA LEU A 180 1.79 17.80 6.31
C LEU A 180 0.79 17.72 5.15
N ARG A 181 0.40 16.50 4.75
CA ARG A 181 -0.61 16.29 3.70
C ARG A 181 -1.94 16.97 4.03
N ALA A 182 -2.38 16.89 5.29
CA ALA A 182 -3.60 17.55 5.75
C ALA A 182 -3.50 19.09 5.65
N GLY A 183 -2.31 19.66 5.84
CA GLY A 183 -2.03 21.08 5.65
C GLY A 183 -2.15 21.55 4.18
N PHE A 184 -1.95 20.66 3.20
CA PHE A 184 -2.06 21.01 1.79
C PHE A 184 -3.50 21.15 1.29
N GLY A 185 -4.48 20.53 1.95
CA GLY A 185 -5.88 20.67 1.60
C GLY A 185 -6.82 19.72 2.36
N THR A 186 -8.04 20.18 2.61
CA THR A 186 -9.08 19.43 3.34
C THR A 186 -10.39 19.28 2.55
N HIS A 187 -10.49 19.87 1.35
CA HIS A 187 -11.72 19.87 0.57
C HIS A 187 -11.95 18.52 -0.14
N ARG A 188 -13.22 18.14 -0.35
CA ARG A 188 -13.62 16.84 -0.95
C ARG A 188 -12.88 16.48 -2.25
N LYS A 189 -12.69 17.45 -3.15
CA LYS A 189 -11.95 17.23 -4.41
C LYS A 189 -10.48 16.87 -4.20
N PHE A 190 -9.83 17.39 -3.15
CA PHE A 190 -8.44 17.06 -2.81
C PHE A 190 -8.38 15.65 -2.25
N THR A 191 -9.21 15.35 -1.24
CA THR A 191 -9.32 14.01 -0.64
C THR A 191 -9.59 12.94 -1.69
N HIS A 192 -10.51 13.21 -2.62
CA HIS A 192 -10.82 12.30 -3.72
C HIS A 192 -9.61 12.04 -4.62
N ARG A 193 -8.85 13.07 -4.99
CA ARG A 193 -7.68 12.91 -5.83
C ARG A 193 -6.53 12.20 -5.11
N VAL A 194 -6.33 12.48 -3.81
CA VAL A 194 -5.37 11.75 -2.96
C VAL A 194 -5.70 10.26 -2.94
N ARG A 195 -6.98 9.92 -2.78
CA ARG A 195 -7.46 8.53 -2.88
C ARG A 195 -7.23 7.94 -4.26
N GLN A 196 -7.50 8.68 -5.34
CA GLN A 196 -7.23 8.23 -6.72
C GLN A 196 -5.74 7.98 -6.98
N ALA A 197 -4.86 8.70 -6.29
CA ALA A 197 -3.41 8.46 -6.33
C ALA A 197 -2.98 7.22 -5.52
N GLY A 198 -3.93 6.49 -4.92
CA GLY A 198 -3.65 5.29 -4.13
C GLY A 198 -3.02 5.59 -2.77
N ILE A 199 -3.25 6.80 -2.24
CA ILE A 199 -2.85 7.17 -0.89
C ILE A 199 -3.94 6.74 0.09
N LEU A 200 -3.54 5.89 1.03
CA LEU A 200 -4.37 5.27 2.05
C LEU A 200 -3.90 5.71 3.42
N SER A 201 -4.81 5.88 4.39
CA SER A 201 -4.43 6.21 5.76
C SER A 201 -3.84 5.00 6.49
N GLY A 202 -4.20 3.77 6.09
CA GLY A 202 -3.60 2.56 6.64
C GLY A 202 -4.27 1.26 6.19
N PRO A 203 -3.73 0.11 6.63
CA PRO A 203 -4.25 -1.22 6.29
C PRO A 203 -5.68 -1.47 6.82
N ALA A 204 -6.01 -0.93 8.00
CA ALA A 204 -7.35 -1.07 8.60
C ALA A 204 -8.43 -0.39 7.73
N GLU A 205 -8.26 0.89 7.39
CA GLU A 205 -9.18 1.61 6.49
C GLU A 205 -9.25 0.94 5.11
N TYR A 206 -8.13 0.44 4.60
CA TYR A 206 -8.13 -0.29 3.34
C TYR A 206 -9.01 -1.55 3.42
N ALA A 207 -8.88 -2.32 4.49
CA ALA A 207 -9.65 -3.54 4.71
C ALA A 207 -11.16 -3.29 4.84
N THR A 208 -11.56 -2.16 5.44
CA THR A 208 -12.96 -1.89 5.77
C THR A 208 -13.68 -1.02 4.74
N GLU A 209 -12.98 -0.13 4.04
CA GLU A 209 -13.63 0.88 3.19
C GLU A 209 -13.43 0.67 1.69
N HIS A 210 -12.49 -0.21 1.29
CA HIS A 210 -12.19 -0.40 -0.14
C HIS A 210 -12.93 -1.61 -0.73
N GLY A 211 -13.52 -1.38 -1.89
CA GLY A 211 -14.20 -2.39 -2.71
C GLY A 211 -13.65 -2.43 -4.14
N PRO A 212 -13.89 -3.51 -4.89
CA PRO A 212 -14.62 -4.71 -4.48
C PRO A 212 -13.87 -5.55 -3.44
N ALA A 213 -14.60 -6.20 -2.54
CA ALA A 213 -14.06 -7.01 -1.43
C ALA A 213 -13.01 -8.02 -1.90
N ALA A 214 -13.29 -8.75 -2.99
CA ALA A 214 -12.36 -9.73 -3.56
C ALA A 214 -11.00 -9.10 -3.89
N ARG A 215 -10.98 -7.90 -4.48
CA ARG A 215 -9.73 -7.21 -4.82
C ARG A 215 -9.01 -6.71 -3.58
N ALA A 216 -9.72 -6.09 -2.64
CA ALA A 216 -9.11 -5.54 -1.43
C ALA A 216 -8.49 -6.66 -0.58
N LEU A 217 -9.25 -7.73 -0.32
CA LEU A 217 -8.78 -8.89 0.45
C LEU A 217 -7.71 -9.69 -0.30
N GLY A 218 -7.83 -9.82 -1.64
CA GLY A 218 -6.81 -10.43 -2.47
C GLY A 218 -5.46 -9.71 -2.35
N LEU A 219 -5.45 -8.38 -2.37
CA LEU A 219 -4.23 -7.60 -2.14
C LEU A 219 -3.72 -7.71 -0.70
N LEU A 220 -4.60 -7.71 0.30
CA LEU A 220 -4.21 -7.92 1.70
C LEU A 220 -3.64 -9.32 1.97
N SER A 221 -4.07 -10.34 1.21
CA SER A 221 -3.51 -11.69 1.29
C SER A 221 -1.99 -11.73 1.02
N LEU A 222 -1.50 -10.76 0.24
CA LEU A 222 -0.09 -10.59 -0.10
C LEU A 222 0.71 -9.93 1.05
N GLY A 223 0.02 -9.33 2.03
CA GLY A 223 0.63 -8.60 3.13
C GLY A 223 1.54 -9.45 4.03
N HIS A 224 1.30 -10.76 4.13
CA HIS A 224 2.19 -11.67 4.87
C HIS A 224 3.60 -11.72 4.29
N THR A 225 3.71 -11.48 2.98
CA THR A 225 4.98 -11.48 2.24
C THR A 225 5.55 -10.07 2.11
N LEU A 226 4.68 -9.09 1.86
CA LEU A 226 5.10 -7.74 1.47
C LEU A 226 5.24 -6.76 2.63
N PHE A 227 4.32 -6.80 3.59
CA PHE A 227 4.24 -5.82 4.67
C PHE A 227 3.76 -6.47 5.98
N PRO A 228 4.42 -7.54 6.45
CA PRO A 228 3.97 -8.31 7.61
C PRO A 228 3.78 -7.44 8.85
N ALA A 229 4.60 -6.40 9.06
CA ALA A 229 4.49 -5.52 10.23
C ALA A 229 3.20 -4.69 10.23
N ARG A 230 2.63 -4.40 9.05
CA ARG A 230 1.42 -3.59 8.88
C ARG A 230 0.14 -4.43 8.82
N LEU A 231 0.25 -5.73 8.51
CA LEU A 231 -0.90 -6.58 8.24
C LEU A 231 -1.85 -6.73 9.43
N ALA A 232 -1.32 -6.75 10.66
CA ALA A 232 -2.09 -6.95 11.88
C ALA A 232 -3.25 -5.93 12.00
N ALA A 233 -3.03 -4.67 11.62
CA ALA A 233 -4.07 -3.64 11.66
C ALA A 233 -5.28 -3.96 10.76
N ALA A 234 -5.05 -4.53 9.57
CA ALA A 234 -6.14 -4.97 8.68
C ALA A 234 -6.87 -6.20 9.25
N GLN A 235 -6.12 -7.14 9.82
CA GLN A 235 -6.67 -8.34 10.42
C GLN A 235 -7.54 -8.01 11.64
N ASP A 236 -7.05 -7.14 12.52
CA ASP A 236 -7.74 -6.76 13.75
C ASP A 236 -9.00 -5.93 13.47
N ALA A 237 -9.02 -5.15 12.39
CA ALA A 237 -10.22 -4.44 11.94
C ALA A 237 -11.34 -5.40 11.46
N LEU A 238 -10.98 -6.51 10.80
CA LEU A 238 -11.95 -7.45 10.23
C LEU A 238 -12.31 -8.61 11.18
N ARG A 239 -11.46 -8.93 12.14
CA ARG A 239 -11.62 -10.08 13.05
C ARG A 239 -12.96 -10.07 13.81
N PRO A 240 -13.43 -8.95 14.39
CA PRO A 240 -14.73 -8.93 15.08
C PRO A 240 -15.87 -9.30 14.14
N LEU A 241 -15.90 -8.74 12.93
CA LEU A 241 -16.95 -9.01 11.95
C LEU A 241 -16.96 -10.47 11.50
N VAL A 242 -15.78 -11.04 11.23
CA VAL A 242 -15.67 -12.46 10.85
C VAL A 242 -16.14 -13.37 11.98
N ARG A 243 -15.77 -13.07 13.22
CA ARG A 243 -16.22 -13.86 14.39
C ARG A 243 -17.73 -13.77 14.58
N ASP A 244 -18.29 -12.58 14.47
CA ASP A 244 -19.68 -12.32 14.84
C ASP A 244 -20.68 -12.74 13.74
N HIS A 245 -20.29 -12.67 12.45
CA HIS A 245 -21.17 -12.99 11.32
C HIS A 245 -20.89 -14.34 10.63
N LEU A 246 -19.65 -14.83 10.64
CA LEU A 246 -19.32 -16.12 10.02
C LEU A 246 -19.06 -17.17 11.08
N GLY A 247 -18.24 -16.83 12.08
CA GLY A 247 -17.88 -17.71 13.18
C GLY A 247 -17.50 -19.11 12.71
N GLU A 248 -18.19 -20.11 13.26
CA GLU A 248 -18.03 -21.52 12.90
C GLU A 248 -18.97 -22.00 11.78
N SER A 249 -19.88 -21.16 11.28
CA SER A 249 -20.94 -21.54 10.32
C SER A 249 -20.37 -21.84 8.94
N GLU A 250 -20.20 -23.12 8.63
CA GLU A 250 -19.74 -23.57 7.30
C GLU A 250 -20.66 -23.09 6.16
N GLU A 251 -21.95 -22.89 6.44
CA GLU A 251 -22.92 -22.36 5.48
C GLU A 251 -22.67 -20.88 5.18
N ALA A 252 -22.46 -20.05 6.21
CA ALA A 252 -22.10 -18.64 6.02
C ALA A 252 -20.80 -18.49 5.22
N TRP A 253 -19.80 -19.34 5.51
CA TRP A 253 -18.57 -19.39 4.73
C TRP A 253 -18.77 -19.83 3.28
N ALA A 254 -19.67 -20.79 3.02
CA ALA A 254 -20.01 -21.22 1.66
C ALA A 254 -20.73 -20.11 0.88
N VAL A 255 -21.69 -19.41 1.50
CA VAL A 255 -22.35 -18.23 0.91
C VAL A 255 -21.34 -17.15 0.60
N LEU A 256 -20.43 -16.82 1.54
CA LEU A 256 -19.38 -15.84 1.31
C LEU A 256 -18.52 -16.20 0.10
N ALA A 257 -18.08 -17.45 -0.01
CA ALA A 257 -17.27 -17.91 -1.14
C ALA A 257 -18.03 -17.83 -2.48
N GLN A 258 -19.34 -18.07 -2.48
CA GLN A 258 -20.20 -17.94 -3.67
C GLN A 258 -20.43 -16.48 -4.08
N LEU A 259 -20.59 -15.57 -3.12
CA LEU A 259 -20.80 -14.14 -3.37
C LEU A 259 -19.50 -13.43 -3.80
N MET A 260 -18.34 -13.86 -3.30
CA MET A 260 -17.05 -13.20 -3.49
C MET A 260 -16.75 -12.73 -4.94
N PRO A 261 -16.94 -13.55 -6.00
CA PRO A 261 -16.56 -13.16 -7.36
C PRO A 261 -17.41 -12.03 -7.95
N THR A 262 -18.65 -11.87 -7.47
CA THR A 262 -19.62 -10.91 -8.02
C THR A 262 -19.96 -9.78 -7.06
N PHE A 263 -19.46 -9.83 -5.82
CA PHE A 263 -19.76 -8.82 -4.81
C PHE A 263 -18.97 -7.52 -5.03
N HIS A 264 -19.68 -6.43 -5.32
CA HIS A 264 -19.07 -5.13 -5.60
C HIS A 264 -18.80 -4.27 -4.36
N GLY A 265 -19.38 -4.63 -3.21
CA GLY A 265 -19.21 -3.91 -1.95
C GLY A 265 -17.88 -4.14 -1.26
N THR A 266 -17.78 -3.66 -0.04
CA THR A 266 -16.62 -3.77 0.86
C THR A 266 -16.56 -5.14 1.56
N ALA A 267 -15.42 -5.45 2.18
CA ALA A 267 -15.29 -6.70 2.95
C ALA A 267 -16.27 -6.77 4.14
N PRO A 268 -16.49 -5.70 4.95
CA PRO A 268 -17.53 -5.71 5.97
C PRO A 268 -18.93 -6.02 5.43
N GLU A 269 -19.33 -5.38 4.34
CA GLU A 269 -20.65 -5.62 3.71
C GLU A 269 -20.80 -7.07 3.25
N LEU A 270 -19.75 -7.66 2.65
CA LEU A 270 -19.74 -9.05 2.22
C LEU A 270 -19.90 -10.01 3.41
N VAL A 271 -19.13 -9.78 4.48
CA VAL A 271 -19.12 -10.62 5.69
C VAL A 271 -20.49 -10.59 6.38
N VAL A 272 -21.07 -9.40 6.56
CA VAL A 272 -22.41 -9.22 7.14
C VAL A 272 -23.48 -9.88 6.26
N THR A 273 -23.42 -9.67 4.95
CA THR A 273 -24.40 -10.23 4.00
C THR A 273 -24.38 -11.75 4.00
N ALA A 274 -23.19 -12.36 3.96
CA ALA A 274 -23.06 -13.81 3.97
C ALA A 274 -23.58 -14.43 5.28
N GLY A 275 -23.31 -13.80 6.41
CA GLY A 275 -23.83 -14.22 7.72
C GLY A 275 -25.34 -14.04 7.87
N ALA A 276 -25.96 -13.12 7.13
CA ALA A 276 -27.41 -12.90 7.18
C ALA A 276 -28.22 -13.82 6.26
N ILE A 277 -27.59 -14.38 5.23
CA ILE A 277 -28.23 -15.29 4.26
C ILE A 277 -28.24 -16.74 4.76
N ALA A 278 -27.19 -17.14 5.49
CA ALA A 278 -27.04 -18.47 6.07
C ALA A 278 -27.85 -18.64 7.36
#